data_AF-A0AAW8NIS4-F1
#
_entry.id   AF-A0AAW8NIS4-F1
#
_cell.length_a   1.000
_cell.length_b   1.000
_cell.length_c   1.000
_cell.angle_alpha   90.00
_cell.angle_beta   90.00
_cell.angle_gamma   90.00
#
_symmetry.space_group_name_H-M   'P 1'
#
loop_
_entity.id
_entity.type
_entity.pdbx_description
1 polymer ?
#
loop_
_entity_poly.entity_id
_entity_poly.type
_entity_poly.pdbx_seq_one_letter_code
_entity_poly.pdbx_strand_id
1 'polypeptide(L)'
;MKIAFYLCLLTATLHLPTALANQKVEVQHYEAQDLVNSGKILSLDVTLASIQAMCHGKLIDAHLYQEQADWRYEIQIRTNSGLLVELLLDARTGQLAQPTRLPSSCTPETL
;
A
#
# COMPACT_ATOMS: atom_id res chain seq x y z
N MET A 1 -49.66 40.85 -29.92
CA MET A 1 -48.96 40.97 -28.62
C MET A 1 -48.95 39.62 -27.92
N LYS A 2 -47.76 39.02 -27.77
CA LYS A 2 -47.30 37.95 -26.85
C LYS A 2 -46.34 37.01 -27.58
N ILE A 3 -45.11 37.51 -27.76
CA ILE A 3 -43.95 36.74 -28.21
C ILE A 3 -43.18 36.31 -26.95
N ALA A 4 -42.87 35.01 -26.91
CA ALA A 4 -41.78 34.31 -26.25
C ALA A 4 -41.04 34.98 -25.08
N PHE A 5 -40.97 34.26 -23.95
CA PHE A 5 -39.78 34.27 -23.09
C PHE A 5 -39.60 32.85 -22.49
N TYR A 6 -39.15 31.91 -23.33
CA TYR A 6 -38.50 30.69 -22.86
C TYR A 6 -37.06 31.07 -22.52
N LEU A 7 -36.78 31.31 -21.24
CA LEU A 7 -35.43 31.62 -20.77
C LEU A 7 -35.33 31.21 -19.29
N CYS A 8 -35.15 29.90 -19.07
CA CYS A 8 -34.47 29.42 -17.87
C CYS A 8 -33.33 28.52 -18.35
N LEU A 9 -32.17 29.16 -18.49
CA LEU A 9 -30.89 28.59 -18.86
C LEU A 9 -30.52 27.45 -17.93
N LEU A 10 -30.47 26.25 -18.50
CA LEU A 10 -29.48 25.20 -18.34
C LEU A 10 -28.36 25.49 -17.30
N THR A 11 -28.63 25.32 -16.00
CA THR A 11 -27.57 25.14 -15.00
C THR A 11 -27.15 23.67 -14.99
N ALA A 12 -26.42 23.27 -16.04
CA ALA A 12 -25.69 22.01 -16.03
C ALA A 12 -24.46 22.20 -15.12
N THR A 13 -24.63 21.90 -13.83
CA THR A 13 -23.50 21.76 -12.90
C THR A 13 -22.65 20.58 -13.38
N LEU A 14 -21.50 20.90 -13.98
CA LEU A 14 -20.42 19.96 -14.24
C LEU A 14 -19.91 19.45 -12.88
N HIS A 15 -20.56 18.40 -12.37
CA HIS A 15 -20.02 17.61 -11.28
C HIS A 15 -18.83 16.84 -11.83
N LEU A 16 -17.64 17.45 -11.84
CA LEU A 16 -16.42 16.67 -11.96
C LEU A 16 -16.36 15.74 -10.75
N PRO A 17 -16.33 14.42 -10.94
CA PRO A 17 -16.03 13.53 -9.83
C PRO A 17 -14.64 13.90 -9.33
N THR A 18 -14.55 14.42 -8.11
CA THR A 18 -13.28 14.51 -7.41
C THR A 18 -12.80 13.08 -7.23
N ALA A 19 -11.94 12.62 -8.13
CA ALA A 19 -11.17 11.42 -7.91
C ALA A 19 -10.37 11.67 -6.63
N LEU A 20 -10.79 11.05 -5.53
CA LEU A 20 -10.03 11.05 -4.28
C LEU A 20 -8.73 10.32 -4.59
N ALA A 21 -7.67 11.07 -4.84
CA ALA A 21 -6.35 10.51 -4.99
C ALA A 21 -6.01 9.76 -3.71
N ASN A 22 -5.73 8.46 -3.82
CA ASN A 22 -5.36 7.63 -2.68
C ASN A 22 -3.95 8.05 -2.22
N GLN A 23 -3.87 8.92 -1.22
CA GLN A 23 -2.59 9.42 -0.74
C GLN A 23 -1.98 8.42 0.23
N LYS A 24 -0.76 7.95 -0.07
CA LYS A 24 0.08 7.26 0.90
C LYS A 24 0.71 8.32 1.81
N VAL A 25 0.49 8.20 3.12
CA VAL A 25 1.11 9.09 4.11
C VAL A 25 2.23 8.30 4.80
N GLU A 26 3.47 8.66 4.48
CA GLU A 26 4.65 8.04 5.07
C GLU A 26 4.82 8.45 6.54
N VAL A 27 5.20 7.47 7.36
CA VAL A 27 5.27 7.60 8.82
C VAL A 27 6.67 8.04 9.24
N GLN A 28 6.76 8.96 10.20
CA GLN A 28 8.06 9.33 10.78
C GLN A 28 8.61 8.21 11.66
N HIS A 29 9.94 8.11 11.80
CA HIS A 29 10.57 6.98 12.50
C HIS A 29 10.06 6.76 13.94
N TYR A 30 9.85 7.85 14.72
CA TYR A 30 9.36 7.74 16.10
C TYR A 30 7.92 7.20 16.16
N GLU A 31 7.09 7.55 15.18
CA GLU A 31 5.69 7.11 15.10
C GLU A 31 5.61 5.61 14.81
N ALA A 32 6.52 5.07 14.00
CA ALA A 32 6.59 3.64 13.72
C ALA A 32 6.83 2.83 15.00
N GLN A 33 7.71 3.32 15.89
CA GLN A 33 8.01 2.64 17.16
C GLN A 33 6.78 2.63 18.09
N ASP A 34 6.04 3.75 18.17
CA ASP A 34 4.81 3.82 18.96
C ASP A 34 3.71 2.88 18.44
N LEU A 35 3.59 2.73 17.12
CA LEU A 35 2.63 1.81 16.50
C LEU A 35 2.96 0.34 16.84
N VAL A 36 4.24 -0.03 16.84
CA VAL A 36 4.69 -1.37 17.26
C VAL A 36 4.45 -1.57 18.76
N ASN A 37 4.90 -0.64 19.60
CA ASN A 37 4.77 -0.74 21.06
C ASN A 37 3.31 -0.79 21.54
N SER A 38 2.40 -0.13 20.81
CA SER A 38 0.97 -0.18 21.09
C SER A 38 0.26 -1.41 20.53
N GLY A 39 0.96 -2.29 19.80
CA GLY A 39 0.40 -3.48 19.16
C GLY A 39 -0.53 -3.16 17.98
N LYS A 40 -0.50 -1.94 17.45
CA LYS A 40 -1.30 -1.55 16.28
C LYS A 40 -0.78 -2.19 15.00
N ILE A 41 0.54 -2.40 14.90
CA ILE A 41 1.21 -3.08 13.79
C ILE A 41 2.22 -4.10 14.31
N LEU A 42 2.57 -5.08 13.48
CA LEU A 42 3.73 -5.94 13.66
C LEU A 42 5.00 -5.13 13.46
N SER A 43 6.10 -5.55 14.08
CA SER A 43 7.41 -4.99 13.82
C SER A 43 7.97 -5.43 12.46
N LEU A 44 8.92 -4.64 11.93
CA LEU A 44 9.53 -4.92 10.64
C LEU A 44 10.28 -6.25 10.63
N ASP A 45 10.98 -6.60 11.71
CA ASP A 45 11.71 -7.87 11.84
C ASP A 45 10.77 -9.09 11.78
N VAL A 46 9.62 -9.05 12.47
CA VAL A 46 8.59 -10.11 12.38
C VAL A 46 8.05 -10.22 10.96
N THR A 47 7.81 -9.09 10.30
CA THR A 47 7.33 -9.05 8.92
C THR A 47 8.37 -9.59 7.94
N LEU A 48 9.64 -9.26 8.09
CA LEU A 48 10.72 -9.77 7.23
C LEU A 48 10.94 -11.26 7.42
N ALA A 49 10.80 -11.78 8.64
CA ALA A 49 10.90 -13.21 8.91
C ALA A 49 9.80 -14.02 8.19
N SER A 50 8.56 -13.52 8.14
CA SER A 50 7.49 -14.19 7.41
C SER A 50 7.72 -14.16 5.89
N ILE A 51 8.26 -13.06 5.37
CA ILE A 51 8.61 -12.92 3.95
C ILE A 51 9.73 -13.88 3.54
N GLN A 52 10.77 -14.05 4.36
CA GLN A 52 11.90 -14.94 4.05
C GLN A 52 11.45 -16.40 3.84
N ALA A 53 10.40 -16.84 4.55
CA ALA A 53 9.80 -18.16 4.36
C ALA A 53 9.13 -18.35 2.98
N MET A 54 8.93 -17.28 2.21
CA MET A 54 8.18 -17.28 0.95
C MET A 54 8.99 -16.70 -0.23
N CYS A 55 9.86 -15.73 0.01
CA CYS A 55 10.62 -15.00 -1.00
C CYS A 55 12.03 -14.74 -0.50
N HIS A 56 12.97 -15.61 -0.86
CA HIS A 56 14.37 -15.44 -0.54
C HIS A 56 15.00 -14.35 -1.43
N GLY A 57 15.74 -13.44 -0.80
CA GLY A 57 16.46 -12.40 -1.50
C GLY A 57 17.04 -11.36 -0.55
N LYS A 58 17.60 -10.29 -1.12
CA LYS A 58 18.14 -9.15 -0.38
C LYS A 58 17.08 -8.06 -0.24
N LEU A 59 16.80 -7.62 0.98
CA LEU A 59 16.01 -6.41 1.23
C LEU A 59 16.70 -5.20 0.60
N ILE A 60 15.97 -4.48 -0.23
CA ILE A 60 16.40 -3.25 -0.89
C ILE A 60 15.81 -2.04 -0.18
N ASP A 61 14.51 -2.07 0.12
CA ASP A 61 13.82 -0.98 0.79
C ASP A 61 12.62 -1.46 1.61
N ALA A 62 12.21 -0.67 2.58
CA ALA A 62 11.05 -0.92 3.42
C ALA A 62 10.39 0.40 3.86
N HIS A 63 9.17 0.63 3.39
CA HIS A 63 8.36 1.78 3.79
C HIS A 63 7.17 1.35 4.65
N LEU A 64 6.84 2.18 5.64
CA LEU A 64 5.60 2.09 6.41
C LEU A 64 4.75 3.33 6.10
N TYR A 65 3.52 3.11 5.66
CA TYR A 65 2.58 4.20 5.40
C TYR A 65 1.16 3.82 5.79
N GLN A 66 0.32 4.84 5.90
CA GLN A 66 -1.14 4.65 6.00
C GLN A 66 -1.80 4.89 4.65
N GLU A 67 -2.71 3.99 4.27
CA GLU A 67 -3.53 4.08 3.06
C GLU A 67 -4.96 3.62 3.37
N GLN A 68 -5.96 4.47 3.13
CA GLN A 68 -7.37 4.18 3.42
C GLN A 68 -7.64 3.70 4.87
N ALA A 69 -6.92 4.28 5.83
CA ALA A 69 -6.90 3.90 7.24
C ALA A 69 -6.20 2.57 7.58
N ASP A 70 -5.77 1.79 6.57
CA ASP A 70 -4.95 0.60 6.78
C ASP A 70 -3.46 0.95 6.88
N TRP A 71 -2.77 0.27 7.79
CA TRP A 71 -1.32 0.34 7.88
C TRP A 71 -0.70 -0.65 6.91
N ARG A 72 0.28 -0.19 6.13
CA ARG A 72 0.89 -0.95 5.05
C ARG A 72 2.39 -0.96 5.14
N TYR A 73 2.98 -2.14 4.98
CA TYR A 73 4.40 -2.30 4.68
C TYR A 73 4.58 -2.49 3.18
N GLU A 74 5.39 -1.64 2.55
CA GLU A 74 5.87 -1.86 1.18
C GLU A 74 7.33 -2.28 1.24
N ILE A 75 7.58 -3.52 0.87
CA ILE A 75 8.87 -4.19 1.00
C ILE A 75 9.41 -4.48 -0.40
N GLN A 76 10.60 -3.97 -0.70
CA GLN A 76 11.29 -4.23 -1.96
C GLN A 76 12.42 -5.22 -1.75
N ILE A 77 12.39 -6.32 -2.51
CA ILE A 77 13.33 -7.43 -2.39
C ILE A 77 13.97 -7.67 -3.75
N ARG A 78 15.30 -7.75 -3.77
CA ARG A 78 16.02 -8.30 -4.91
C ARG A 78 16.16 -9.81 -4.73
N THR A 79 15.47 -10.58 -5.54
CA THR A 79 15.53 -12.04 -5.53
C THR A 79 16.93 -12.53 -5.91
N ASN A 80 17.23 -13.79 -5.62
CA ASN A 80 18.51 -14.41 -6.03
C ASN A 80 18.70 -14.48 -7.55
N SER A 81 17.60 -14.44 -8.33
CA SER A 81 17.65 -14.28 -9.79
C SER A 81 17.94 -12.84 -10.26
N GLY A 82 18.08 -11.90 -9.33
CA GLY A 82 18.40 -10.49 -9.59
C GLY A 82 17.17 -9.59 -9.84
N LEU A 83 15.97 -10.15 -9.84
CA LEU A 83 14.72 -9.41 -10.08
C LEU A 83 14.32 -8.60 -8.85
N LEU A 84 13.86 -7.37 -9.06
CA LEU A 84 13.26 -6.56 -8.00
C LEU A 84 11.77 -6.89 -7.89
N VAL A 85 11.33 -7.21 -6.69
CA VAL A 85 9.94 -7.51 -6.35
C VAL A 85 9.48 -6.56 -5.26
N GLU A 86 8.32 -5.95 -5.45
CA GLU A 86 7.63 -5.16 -4.43
C GLU A 86 6.50 -6.01 -3.84
N LEU A 87 6.46 -6.09 -2.50
CA LEU A 87 5.44 -6.78 -1.74
C LEU A 87 4.76 -5.76 -0.83
N LEU A 88 3.45 -5.64 -0.97
CA LEU A 88 2.61 -4.84 -0.11
C LEU A 88 1.95 -5.76 0.92
N LEU A 89 2.22 -5.52 2.20
CA LEU A 89 1.67 -6.30 3.31
C LEU A 89 0.76 -5.43 4.18
N ASP A 90 -0.27 -6.05 4.73
CA ASP A 90 -1.01 -5.49 5.86
C ASP A 90 -0.09 -5.47 7.08
N ALA A 91 0.22 -4.29 7.61
CA ALA A 91 1.18 -4.14 8.70
C ALA A 91 0.65 -4.69 10.04
N ARG A 92 -0.66 -4.90 10.18
CA ARG A 92 -1.26 -5.44 11.40
C ARG A 92 -1.15 -6.95 11.48
N THR A 93 -1.19 -7.62 10.34
CA THR A 93 -1.28 -9.07 10.23
C THR A 93 -0.09 -9.72 9.55
N GLY A 94 0.74 -8.94 8.84
CA GLY A 94 1.84 -9.42 8.02
C GLY A 94 1.39 -10.16 6.76
N GLN A 95 0.10 -10.11 6.42
CA GLN A 95 -0.45 -10.81 5.25
C GLN A 95 -0.19 -10.02 3.98
N LEU A 96 0.14 -10.74 2.90
CA LEU A 96 0.33 -10.15 1.58
C LEU A 96 -0.99 -9.58 1.07
N ALA A 97 -1.03 -8.27 0.87
CA ALA A 97 -2.17 -7.56 0.31
C ALA A 97 -2.03 -7.46 -1.22
N GLN A 98 -0.84 -7.09 -1.70
CA GLN A 98 -0.54 -7.04 -3.13
C GLN A 98 0.90 -7.46 -3.42
N PRO A 99 1.14 -8.16 -4.54
CA PRO A 99 0.15 -8.85 -5.35
C PRO A 99 -0.59 -9.94 -4.54
N THR A 100 -1.83 -10.30 -4.90
CA THR A 100 -2.62 -11.31 -4.15
C THR A 100 -1.98 -12.70 -4.17
N ARG A 101 -1.05 -12.95 -5.09
CA ARG A 101 -0.19 -14.14 -5.13
C ARG A 101 1.26 -13.71 -5.27
N LEU A 102 2.14 -14.42 -4.59
CA LEU A 102 3.59 -14.20 -4.68
C LEU A 102 4.06 -14.32 -6.14
N PRO A 103 4.93 -13.42 -6.61
CA PRO A 103 5.56 -13.54 -7.92
C PRO A 103 6.33 -14.86 -8.04
N SER A 104 6.38 -15.45 -9.25
CA SER A 104 7.10 -16.70 -9.50
C SER A 104 8.62 -16.60 -9.28
N SER A 105 9.16 -15.39 -9.25
CA SER A 105 10.56 -15.11 -8.91
C SER A 105 10.85 -15.23 -7.41
N CYS A 106 9.83 -15.25 -6.57
CA CYS A 106 9.94 -15.52 -5.14
C CYS A 106 9.94 -17.02 -4.90
N THR A 107 11.06 -17.53 -4.40
CA THR A 107 11.21 -18.92 -3.96
C THR A 107 11.53 -18.93 -2.47
N PRO A 108 10.98 -19.88 -1.67
CA PRO A 108 11.35 -20.03 -0.27
C PRO A 108 12.83 -20.38 -0.14
N GLU A 109 13.42 -20.06 1.02
CA GLU A 109 14.76 -20.53 1.37
C GLU A 109 14.80 -22.07 1.35
N THR A 110 15.70 -22.63 0.56
CA THR A 110 15.94 -24.08 0.56
C THR A 110 16.94 -24.37 1.67
N LEU A 111 16.47 -24.97 2.76
CA LEU A 111 17.31 -25.45 3.88
C LEU A 111 18.30 -26.53 3.43
#